data_AF-A0A0C2BEX9-F1
#
_entry.id   AF-A0A0C2BEX9-F1
#
_cell.length_a   1.000
_cell.length_b   1.000
_cell.length_c   1.000
_cell.angle_alpha   90.00
_cell.angle_beta   90.00
_cell.angle_gamma   90.00
#
_symmetry.space_group_name_H-M   'P 1'
#
loop_
_entity.id
_entity.type
_entity.pdbx_description
1 polymer ?
#
loop_
_entity_poly.entity_id
_entity_poly.type
_entity_poly.pdbx_seq_one_letter_code
_entity_poly.pdbx_strand_id
1 'polypeptide(L)' 'MTSSSAPRPGGRRPRLPSPLCPVDDERFDRHGVRLLLKRDDLIHPELPGNKWRKLAPNLRAATAAG' A
#
# COMPACT_ATOMS: atom_id res chain seq x y z
N MET A 1 22.99 9.32 -24.97
CA MET A 1 21.72 10.05 -24.90
C MET A 1 20.81 9.34 -23.90
N THR A 2 20.96 9.66 -22.62
CA THR A 2 20.24 9.04 -21.50
C THR A 2 18.98 9.85 -21.21
N SER A 3 17.84 9.40 -21.72
CA SER A 3 16.54 9.95 -21.34
C SER A 3 16.13 9.35 -19.99
N SER A 4 16.57 9.99 -18.90
CA SER A 4 16.02 9.75 -17.57
C SER A 4 14.62 10.37 -17.50
N SER A 5 13.59 9.56 -17.75
CA SER A 5 12.21 9.95 -17.50
C SER A 5 11.96 9.91 -15.99
N ALA A 6 12.04 11.06 -15.32
CA ALA A 6 11.54 11.19 -13.96
C ALA A 6 10.05 10.76 -13.91
N PRO A 7 9.62 9.99 -12.90
CA PRO A 7 8.23 9.59 -12.81
C PRO A 7 7.35 10.82 -12.57
N ARG A 8 6.33 11.01 -13.41
CA ARG A 8 5.29 12.03 -13.22
C ARG A 8 4.52 11.73 -11.93
N PRO A 9 4.27 12.72 -11.05
CA PRO A 9 3.43 12.52 -9.86
C PRO A 9 1.99 12.47 -10.34
N GLY A 10 1.47 11.26 -10.53
CA GLY A 10 0.12 11.06 -11.04
C GLY A 10 -0.09 9.68 -11.62
N GLY A 11 -0.75 8.82 -10.85
CA GLY A 11 -1.52 7.71 -11.41
C GLY A 11 -0.80 6.37 -11.53
N ARG A 12 -0.19 5.86 -10.45
CA ARG A 12 -0.01 4.41 -10.35
C ARG A 12 -1.19 3.83 -9.57
N ARG A 13 -2.00 2.99 -10.22
CA ARG A 13 -3.04 2.23 -9.53
C ARG A 13 -2.40 1.45 -8.38
N PRO A 14 -3.07 1.37 -7.21
CA PRO A 14 -2.51 0.64 -6.08
C PRO A 14 -2.31 -0.83 -6.46
N ARG A 15 -1.25 -1.44 -5.93
CA ARG A 15 -1.00 -2.87 -6.04
C ARG A 15 -1.78 -3.58 -4.94
N LEU A 16 -2.82 -4.31 -5.33
CA LEU A 16 -3.69 -5.05 -4.43
C LEU A 16 -3.76 -6.54 -4.85
N PRO A 17 -3.92 -7.48 -3.90
CA PRO A 17 -3.95 -7.27 -2.45
C PRO A 17 -2.58 -6.86 -1.90
N SER A 18 -2.56 -6.20 -0.73
CA SER A 18 -1.31 -5.91 -0.04
C SER A 18 -0.64 -7.21 0.41
N PRO A 19 0.70 -7.31 0.31
CA PRO A 19 1.39 -8.53 0.69
C PRO A 19 1.30 -8.74 2.21
N LEU A 20 1.14 -10.00 2.60
CA LEU A 20 1.32 -10.45 3.98
C LEU A 20 2.74 -10.98 4.10
N CYS A 21 3.53 -10.36 4.96
CA CYS A 21 4.90 -10.77 5.23
C CYS A 21 4.98 -11.39 6.62
N PRO A 22 5.58 -12.58 6.79
CA PRO A 22 5.90 -13.07 8.12
C PRO A 22 6.86 -12.11 8.82
N VAL A 23 6.75 -12.02 10.14
CA VAL A 23 7.70 -11.31 10.98
C VAL A 23 8.37 -12.36 11.87
N ASP A 24 9.65 -12.61 11.59
CA ASP A 24 10.47 -13.52 12.37
C ASP A 24 11.03 -12.74 13.58
N ASP A 25 10.53 -13.05 14.77
CA ASP A 25 10.94 -12.39 16.01
C ASP A 25 10.79 -13.36 17.19
N GLU A 26 11.90 -13.62 17.86
CA GLU A 26 12.03 -14.60 18.94
C GLU A 26 11.04 -14.36 20.10
N ARG A 27 10.59 -13.12 20.30
CA ARG A 27 9.62 -12.78 21.34
C ARG A 27 8.26 -13.42 21.05
N PHE A 28 7.85 -13.45 19.79
CA PHE A 28 6.59 -14.09 19.41
C PHE A 28 6.73 -15.61 19.39
N ASP A 29 7.87 -16.11 18.91
CA ASP A 29 8.15 -17.55 18.86
C ASP A 29 8.14 -18.18 20.25
N ARG A 30 8.71 -17.50 21.26
CA ARG A 30 8.67 -17.93 22.68
C ARG A 30 7.26 -18.17 23.18
N HIS A 31 6.28 -17.44 22.64
CA HIS A 31 4.88 -17.54 23.01
C HIS A 31 4.05 -18.38 22.04
N GLY A 32 4.69 -19.05 21.06
CA GLY A 32 4.01 -19.82 20.03
C GLY A 32 3.12 -18.97 19.12
N VAL A 33 3.42 -17.66 19.03
CA VAL A 33 2.63 -16.71 18.24
C VAL A 33 3.28 -16.52 16.88
N ARG A 34 2.53 -16.79 15.81
CA ARG A 34 2.96 -16.45 14.44
C ARG A 34 2.44 -15.07 14.06
N LEU A 35 3.35 -14.10 13.93
CA LEU A 35 3.00 -12.75 13.49
C LEU A 35 3.11 -12.61 11.96
N LEU A 36 2.07 -12.05 11.34
CA LEU A 36 2.09 -11.62 9.94
C LEU A 36 1.77 -10.13 9.84
N LEU A 37 2.57 -9.41 9.05
CA LEU A 37 2.38 -7.99 8.76
C LEU A 37 1.76 -7.80 7.38
N LYS A 38 0.60 -7.13 7.34
CA LYS A 38 -0.02 -6.67 6.10
C LYS A 38 0.61 -5.35 5.65
N ARG A 39 1.44 -5.40 4.60
CA ARG A 39 2.20 -4.26 4.08
C ARG A 39 1.36 -3.34 3.19
N ASP A 40 0.35 -2.71 3.78
CA ASP A 40 -0.50 -1.73 3.11
C ASP A 40 0.28 -0.47 2.66
N ASP A 41 1.42 -0.18 3.29
CA ASP A 41 2.33 0.90 2.88
C ASP A 41 2.90 0.69 1.47
N LEU A 42 3.07 -0.56 1.04
CA LEU A 42 3.68 -0.90 -0.25
C LEU A 42 2.70 -0.85 -1.44
N ILE A 43 1.42 -0.56 -1.20
CA ILE A 43 0.42 -0.61 -2.27
C ILE A 43 0.52 0.56 -3.23
N HIS A 44 1.08 1.70 -2.83
CA HIS A 44 1.16 2.89 -3.68
C HIS A 44 2.46 3.67 -3.41
N PRO A 45 3.18 4.12 -4.45
CA PRO A 45 4.54 4.68 -4.32
C PRO A 45 4.61 5.97 -3.50
N GLU A 46 3.55 6.78 -3.53
CA GLU A 46 3.55 8.13 -2.92
C GLU A 46 2.50 8.29 -1.80
N LEU A 47 1.64 7.29 -1.61
CA LEU A 47 0.48 7.41 -0.73
C LEU A 47 0.40 6.17 0.17
N PRO A 48 0.59 6.31 1.49
CA PRO A 48 0.42 5.19 2.41
C PRO A 48 -0.96 4.54 2.25
N GLY A 49 -1.02 3.21 2.30
CA GLY A 49 -2.24 2.47 1.92
C GLY A 49 -3.49 2.84 2.72
N ASN A 50 -3.36 3.20 4.00
CA ASN A 50 -4.50 3.66 4.80
C ASN A 50 -5.14 4.93 4.21
N LYS A 51 -4.32 5.88 3.75
CA LYS A 51 -4.83 7.10 3.09
C LYS A 51 -5.48 6.75 1.75
N TRP A 52 -4.88 5.85 0.98
CA TRP A 52 -5.47 5.37 -0.26
C TRP A 52 -6.84 4.72 -0.03
N ARG A 53 -6.96 3.80 0.95
CA ARG A 53 -8.23 3.11 1.27
C ARG A 53 -9.34 4.06 1.69
N LYS A 54 -9.00 5.17 2.35
CA LYS A 54 -9.96 6.21 2.73
C LYS A 54 -10.34 7.12 1.56
N LEU A 55 -9.37 7.53 0.74
CA LEU A 55 -9.60 8.48 -0.35
C LEU A 55 -10.27 7.84 -1.56
N ALA A 56 -9.90 6.61 -1.93
CA ALA A 56 -10.42 5.94 -3.12
C ALA A 56 -11.95 5.90 -3.22
N PRO A 57 -12.72 5.51 -2.19
CA PRO A 57 -14.18 5.53 -2.27
C PRO A 57 -14.72 6.97 -2.40
N ASN A 58 -14.16 7.95 -1.70
CA ASN A 58 -14.60 9.35 -1.77
C ASN A 58 -14.35 9.96 -3.16
N LEU A 59 -13.19 9.70 -3.77
CA LEU A 59 -12.89 10.17 -5.12
C LEU A 59 -13.81 9.53 -6.17
N ARG A 60 -14.12 8.23 -6.02
CA ARG A 60 -15.10 7.56 -6.88
C ARG A 60 -16.48 8.17 -6.74
N ALA A 61 -16.93 8.43 -5.50
CA ALA A 61 -18.21 9.08 -5.24
C ALA A 61 -18.27 10.49 -5.84
N ALA A 62 -17.21 11.29 -5.67
CA ALA A 62 -17.12 12.63 -6.26
C ALA A 62 -17.15 12.59 -7.80
N THR A 63 -16.51 11.60 -8.42
CA THR A 63 -16.54 11.42 -9.88
C THR A 63 -17.92 11.00 -10.37
N ALA A 64 -18.66 10.20 -9.58
CA ALA A 64 -20.00 9.73 -9.95
C ALA A 64 -21.11 10.76 -9.70
N ALA A 65 -20.86 11.75 -8.82
CA ALA A 65 -21.81 12.79 -8.45
C ALA A 65 -21.70 14.08 -9.29
N GLY A 66 -20.68 14.18 -10.15
CA GLY A 66 -20.52 15.25 -11.14
C GLY A 66 -20.97 14.81 -12.53
#